data_AF-A0A6V8PFW3-F1
#
_entry.id   AF-A0A6V8PFW3-F1
#
_cell.length_a   1.000
_cell.length_b   1.000
_cell.length_c   1.000
_cell.angle_alpha   90.00
_cell.angle_beta   90.00
_cell.angle_gamma   90.00
#
_symmetry.space_group_name_H-M   'P 1'
#
loop_
_entity.id
_entity.type
_entity.pdbx_description
1 polymer ?
#
loop_
_entity_poly.entity_id
_entity_poly.type
_entity_poly.pdbx_seq_one_letter_code
_entity_poly.pdbx_strand_id
1 'polypeptide(L)'
;MFVRISRVRNLGYIQVVESYQEQGQSKQRVLCSLGRLEKGSYEAARWAVRDWKRLGRAKVVLAEIEDRSGPRQAKGYLSRYRRWK
;
A
#
# COMPACT_ATOMS: atom_id res chain seq x y z
N MET A 1 5.25 0.00 -2.58
CA MET A 1 5.22 -1.30 -1.88
C MET A 1 5.14 -2.48 -2.86
N PHE A 2 5.74 -3.62 -2.57
CA PHE A 2 5.62 -4.87 -3.33
C PHE A 2 6.02 -6.05 -2.44
N VAL A 3 5.70 -7.27 -2.86
CA VAL A 3 6.09 -8.49 -2.17
C VAL A 3 7.32 -9.06 -2.85
N ARG A 4 8.35 -9.39 -2.07
CA ARG A 4 9.54 -10.13 -2.54
C ARG A 4 9.72 -11.41 -1.76
N ILE A 5 10.41 -12.37 -2.38
CA ILE A 5 10.87 -13.59 -1.73
C ILE A 5 12.36 -13.40 -1.41
N SER A 6 12.71 -13.47 -0.13
CA SER A 6 14.09 -13.54 0.32
C SER A 6 14.43 -14.99 0.62
N ARG A 7 15.61 -15.45 0.21
CA ARG A 7 16.10 -16.80 0.52
C ARG A 7 17.15 -16.73 1.61
N VAL A 8 16.97 -17.51 2.66
CA VAL A 8 17.96 -17.70 3.72
C VAL A 8 18.25 -19.20 3.79
N ARG A 9 19.47 -19.59 3.39
CA ARG A 9 19.84 -20.99 3.16
C ARG A 9 18.85 -21.65 2.18
N ASN A 10 18.21 -22.74 2.58
CA ASN A 10 17.24 -23.49 1.78
C ASN A 10 15.78 -23.05 2.01
N LEU A 11 15.56 -21.93 2.72
CA LEU A 11 14.22 -21.48 3.10
C LEU A 11 13.88 -20.17 2.40
N GLY A 12 12.72 -20.14 1.76
CA GLY A 12 12.12 -18.90 1.26
C GLY A 12 11.35 -18.19 2.37
N TYR A 13 11.43 -16.87 2.40
CA TYR A 13 10.67 -15.99 3.28
C TYR A 13 10.01 -14.90 2.46
N ILE A 14 8.77 -14.58 2.80
CA ILE A 14 8.00 -13.54 2.12
C ILE A 14 8.21 -12.23 2.86
N GLN A 15 8.55 -11.17 2.14
CA GLN A 15 8.76 -9.84 2.70
C GLN A 15 7.90 -8.81 1.96
N VAL A 16 7.28 -7.92 2.73
CA VAL A 16 6.65 -6.71 2.18
C VAL A 16 7.69 -5.60 2.20
N VAL A 17 7.94 -5.03 1.03
CA VAL A 17 8.97 -4.02 0.82
C VAL A 17 8.33 -2.75 0.30
N GLU A 18 8.76 -1.62 0.81
CA GLU A 18 8.41 -0.31 0.30
C GLU A 18 9.59 0.31 -0.45
N SER A 19 9.35 0.73 -1.68
CA SER A 19 10.25 1.62 -2.40
C SER A 19 9.90 3.06 -2.06
N TYR A 20 10.90 3.86 -1.71
CA TYR A 20 10.78 5.28 -1.43
C TYR A 20 11.95 6.02 -2.07
N GLN A 21 11.79 7.33 -2.28
CA GLN A 21 12.84 8.19 -2.80
C GLN A 21 13.51 8.90 -1.62
N GLU A 22 14.82 8.82 -1.55
CA GLU A 22 15.63 9.55 -0.57
C GLU A 22 16.80 10.19 -1.30
N GLN A 23 16.92 11.52 -1.24
CA GLN A 23 17.97 12.30 -1.91
C GLN A 23 18.08 11.98 -3.43
N GLY A 24 16.94 11.79 -4.11
CA GLY A 24 16.90 11.47 -5.53
C GLY A 24 17.28 10.02 -5.88
N GLN A 25 17.55 9.17 -4.87
CA GLN A 25 17.81 7.75 -5.05
C GLN A 25 16.61 6.91 -4.64
N SER A 26 16.27 5.93 -5.47
CA SER A 26 15.24 4.93 -5.14
C SER A 26 15.79 3.94 -4.11
N LYS A 27 15.42 4.11 -2.84
CA LYS A 27 15.73 3.18 -1.77
C LYS A 27 14.60 2.21 -1.52
N GLN A 28 14.93 1.10 -0.85
CA GLN A 28 13.97 0.07 -0.46
C GLN A 28 14.09 -0.18 1.04
N ARG A 29 12.96 -0.26 1.74
CA ARG A 29 12.91 -0.71 3.14
C ARG A 29 11.97 -1.90 3.28
N VAL A 30 12.38 -2.88 4.09
CA VAL A 30 11.50 -3.99 4.48
C VAL A 30 10.56 -3.46 5.56
N LEU A 31 9.26 -3.57 5.34
CA LEU A 31 8.26 -3.19 6.33
C LEU A 31 8.00 -4.33 7.31
N CYS A 32 7.84 -5.54 6.78
CA CYS A 32 7.63 -6.74 7.59
C CYS A 32 8.02 -8.01 6.82
N SER A 33 8.34 -9.06 7.57
CA SER A 33 8.44 -10.43 7.08
C SER A 33 7.13 -11.14 7.38
N LEU A 34 6.53 -11.76 6.37
CA LEU A 34 5.28 -12.53 6.49
C LEU A 34 5.53 -14.01 6.82
N GLY A 35 6.77 -14.37 7.14
CA GLY A 35 7.14 -15.74 7.47
C GLY A 35 7.62 -16.53 6.26
N ARG A 36 7.62 -17.86 6.39
CA ARG A 36 8.14 -18.79 5.37
C ARG A 36 7.28 -18.79 4.10
N LEU A 37 7.93 -19.05 2.98
CA LEU A 37 7.28 -19.28 1.71
C LEU A 37 6.58 -20.64 1.75
N GLU A 38 5.26 -20.60 1.76
CA GLU A 38 4.37 -21.76 1.72
C GLU A 38 3.57 -21.73 0.42
N LYS A 39 2.93 -22.84 0.08
CA LYS A 39 2.13 -22.93 -1.15
C LYS A 39 0.95 -21.95 -1.04
N GLY A 40 0.87 -21.00 -1.97
CA GLY A 40 -0.22 -20.01 -2.03
C GLY A 40 -0.03 -18.77 -1.15
N SER A 41 0.87 -18.77 -0.16
CA SER A 41 1.05 -17.62 0.74
C SER A 41 1.62 -16.39 0.03
N TYR A 42 2.45 -16.59 -1.01
CA TYR A 42 2.96 -15.49 -1.83
C TYR A 42 1.84 -14.77 -2.60
N GLU A 43 0.93 -15.52 -3.21
CA GLU A 43 -0.17 -14.92 -3.97
C GLU A 43 -1.12 -14.18 -3.05
N ALA A 44 -1.52 -14.78 -1.92
CA ALA A 44 -2.32 -14.13 -0.90
C ALA A 44 -1.68 -12.81 -0.43
N ALA A 45 -0.38 -12.82 -0.11
CA ALA A 45 0.36 -11.62 0.26
C ALA A 45 0.38 -10.57 -0.86
N ARG A 46 0.59 -11.01 -2.11
CA ARG A 46 0.61 -10.13 -3.28
C ARG A 46 -0.74 -9.45 -3.49
N TRP A 47 -1.84 -10.19 -3.34
CA TRP A 47 -3.21 -9.66 -3.42
C TRP A 47 -3.47 -8.63 -2.32
N ALA A 48 -3.14 -8.95 -1.07
CA ALA A 48 -3.30 -8.03 0.06
C ALA A 48 -2.51 -6.72 -0.15
N VAL A 49 -1.26 -6.78 -0.59
CA VAL A 49 -0.45 -5.58 -0.87
C VAL A 49 -0.98 -4.77 -2.06
N ARG A 50 -1.55 -5.44 -3.07
CA ARG A 50 -2.16 -4.76 -4.22
C ARG A 50 -3.42 -3.99 -3.82
N ASP A 51 -4.25 -4.59 -2.98
CA ASP A 51 -5.46 -3.94 -2.48
C ASP A 51 -5.12 -2.80 -1.51
N TRP A 52 -4.09 -2.96 -0.68
CA TRP A 52 -3.56 -1.87 0.14
C TRP A 52 -3.10 -0.66 -0.70
N LYS A 53 -2.38 -0.90 -1.81
CA LYS A 53 -2.02 0.19 -2.75
C LYS A 53 -3.24 0.92 -3.30
N ARG A 54 -4.30 0.17 -3.64
CA ARG A 54 -5.55 0.75 -4.15
C ARG A 54 -6.19 1.63 -3.09
N LEU A 55 -6.22 1.20 -1.83
CA LEU A 55 -6.74 1.99 -0.71
C LEU A 55 -5.90 3.24 -0.44
N GLY A 56 -4.56 3.12 -0.47
CA GLY A 56 -3.66 4.27 -0.34
C GLY A 56 -3.91 5.30 -1.44
N ARG A 57 -4.01 4.85 -2.70
CA ARG A 57 -4.34 5.73 -3.84
C ARG A 57 -5.73 6.34 -3.71
N ALA A 58 -6.73 5.59 -3.23
CA ALA A 58 -8.07 6.12 -3.03
C ALA A 58 -8.07 7.30 -2.05
N LYS A 59 -7.30 7.23 -0.95
CA LYS A 59 -7.16 8.35 -0.01
C LYS A 59 -6.54 9.59 -0.68
N VAL A 60 -5.49 9.41 -1.49
CA VAL A 60 -4.84 10.50 -2.21
C VAL A 60 -5.78 11.14 -3.23
N VAL A 61 -6.45 10.33 -4.04
CA VAL A 61 -7.41 10.82 -5.05
C VAL A 61 -8.57 11.57 -4.39
N LEU A 62 -9.07 11.10 -3.24
CA LEU A 62 -10.10 11.82 -2.48
C LEU A 62 -9.59 13.18 -1.99
N ALA A 63 -8.36 13.25 -1.48
CA ALA A 63 -7.76 14.52 -1.06
C ALA A 63 -7.54 15.49 -2.24
N GLU A 64 -7.09 15.00 -3.39
CA GLU A 64 -6.94 15.79 -4.62
C GLU A 64 -8.29 16.33 -5.12
N ILE A 65 -9.35 15.52 -5.03
CA ILE A 65 -10.71 15.95 -5.36
C ILE A 65 -11.17 17.03 -4.38
N GLU A 66 -10.93 16.87 -3.07
CA GLU A 66 -11.28 17.88 -2.05
C GLU A 66 -10.58 19.22 -2.31
N ASP A 67 -9.28 19.18 -2.64
CA ASP A 67 -8.47 20.36 -2.92
C ASP A 67 -8.94 21.10 -4.18
N ARG A 68 -9.20 20.35 -5.27
CA ARG A 68 -9.72 20.92 -6.53
C ARG A 68 -11.16 21.45 -6.44
N SER A 69 -11.99 20.86 -5.57
CA SER A 69 -13.41 21.25 -5.44
C SER A 69 -13.60 22.54 -4.66
N GLY A 70 -12.55 23.05 -4.00
CA GLY A 70 -12.62 24.21 -3.12
C GLY A 70 -13.54 24.01 -1.89
N PRO A 71 -13.40 24.87 -0.86
CA PRO A 71 -14.05 24.69 0.43
C PRO A 71 -15.60 24.71 0.40
N ARG A 72 -16.21 25.19 -0.71
CA ARG A 72 -17.67 25.32 -0.85
C ARG A 72 -18.35 24.09 -1.46
N GLN A 73 -17.67 23.25 -2.24
CA GLN A 73 -18.27 22.02 -2.81
C GLN A 73 -17.92 20.74 -2.02
N ALA A 74 -16.77 20.70 -1.34
CA ALA A 74 -16.32 19.52 -0.61
C ALA A 74 -17.21 19.15 0.60
N LYS A 75 -17.79 20.15 1.30
CA LYS A 75 -18.59 19.93 2.52
C LYS A 75 -19.87 19.12 2.27
N GLY A 76 -20.48 19.22 1.09
CA GLY A 76 -21.73 18.52 0.76
C GLY A 76 -21.49 17.10 0.23
N TYR A 77 -20.60 16.97 -0.75
CA TYR A 77 -20.48 15.75 -1.56
C TYR A 77 -19.81 14.59 -0.81
N LEU A 78 -18.78 14.88 0.00
CA LEU A 78 -17.98 13.85 0.67
C LEU A 78 -18.38 13.57 2.13
N SER A 79 -19.27 14.39 2.71
CA SER A 79 -19.87 14.13 4.03
C SER A 79 -20.56 12.77 4.11
N ARG A 80 -21.11 12.28 2.99
CA ARG A 80 -21.79 10.98 2.88
C ARG A 80 -20.84 9.79 2.99
N TYR A 81 -19.56 9.95 2.66
CA TYR A 81 -18.57 8.88 2.67
C TYR A 81 -17.72 8.86 3.95
N ARG A 82 -17.77 9.93 4.76
CA ARG A 82 -17.03 10.04 6.04
C ARG A 82 -17.58 9.15 7.17
N ARG A 83 -18.63 8.36 6.90
CA ARG A 83 -19.36 7.54 7.89
C ARG A 83 -18.85 6.10 8.07
N TRP A 84 -17.72 5.74 7.47
CA TRP A 84 -17.12 4.42 7.69
C TRP A 84 -15.90 4.58 8.59
N LYS A 85 -16.11 4.26 9.88
CA LYS A 85 -15.10 4.20 10.94
C LYS A 85 -14.76 2.74 11.20
#